data_AF-A0A3D4FSF8-F1
#
_entry.id   AF-A0A3D4FSF8-F1
#
_cell.length_a   1.000
_cell.length_b   1.000
_cell.length_c   1.000
_cell.angle_alpha   90.00
_cell.angle_beta   90.00
_cell.angle_gamma   90.00
#
_symmetry.space_group_name_H-M   'P 1'
#
loop_
_entity.id
_entity.type
_entity.pdbx_description
1 polymer ?
#
loop_
_entity_poly.entity_id
_entity_poly.type
_entity_poly.pdbx_seq_one_letter_code
_entity_poly.pdbx_strand_id
1 'polypeptide(L)'
;MRCLLVGFVFVFLFAAPTFGQTPSAKVSDLAWMTGHYKGNMGGGTLEENWAEPEGGSIASLVRSTGAGATNMIELIVIEEEGDSLSLRLKQWDPGMEPRAEGFQVMELIEIGDKKVVFKNTGQVGMQQLGYSLNGDQFTIS
;
A
#
# COMPACT_ATOMS: atom_id res chain seq x y z
N MET A 1 -50.50 -4.56 -11.48
CA MET A 1 -50.84 -5.63 -12.46
C MET A 1 -49.60 -5.92 -13.28
N ARG A 2 -49.28 -7.22 -13.49
CA ARG A 2 -48.03 -7.70 -14.13
C ARG A 2 -48.10 -7.53 -15.65
N CYS A 3 -46.97 -7.26 -16.30
CA CYS A 3 -46.70 -7.74 -17.66
C CYS A 3 -45.21 -8.14 -17.74
N LEU A 4 -44.95 -9.36 -18.21
CA LEU A 4 -43.64 -9.99 -18.34
C LEU A 4 -43.37 -10.16 -19.83
N LEU A 5 -42.16 -9.84 -20.29
CA LEU A 5 -41.64 -10.34 -21.56
C LEU A 5 -40.14 -10.62 -21.40
N VAL A 6 -39.78 -11.88 -21.65
CA VAL A 6 -38.41 -12.40 -21.60
C VAL A 6 -37.88 -12.43 -23.03
N GLY A 7 -36.77 -11.74 -23.26
CA GLY A 7 -35.94 -11.90 -24.45
C GLY A 7 -34.51 -12.16 -24.02
N PHE A 8 -34.05 -13.41 -24.15
CA PHE A 8 -32.66 -13.80 -23.91
C PHE A 8 -31.88 -13.66 -25.23
N VAL A 9 -30.98 -12.69 -25.30
CA VAL A 9 -29.89 -12.67 -26.28
C VAL A 9 -28.60 -12.66 -25.46
N PHE A 10 -28.00 -13.83 -25.31
CA PHE A 10 -26.64 -13.96 -24.76
C PHE A 10 -25.65 -13.77 -25.90
N VAL A 11 -25.16 -12.55 -26.07
CA VAL A 11 -23.88 -12.34 -26.75
C VAL A 11 -22.80 -12.54 -25.69
N PHE A 12 -22.11 -13.68 -25.74
CA PHE A 12 -20.85 -13.84 -25.02
C PHE A 12 -19.77 -13.01 -25.75
N LEU A 13 -19.64 -11.74 -25.39
CA LEU A 13 -18.35 -11.07 -25.52
C LEU A 13 -17.44 -11.66 -24.44
N PHE A 14 -16.59 -12.61 -24.83
CA PHE A 14 -15.40 -12.91 -24.05
C PHE A 14 -14.50 -11.67 -24.11
N ALA A 15 -14.62 -10.80 -23.10
CA ALA A 15 -13.53 -9.91 -22.77
C ALA A 15 -12.37 -10.82 -22.32
N ALA A 16 -11.32 -10.89 -23.13
CA ALA A 16 -10.07 -11.49 -22.68
C ALA A 16 -9.65 -10.77 -21.39
N PRO A 17 -9.15 -11.48 -20.36
CA PRO A 17 -8.49 -10.81 -19.26
C PRO A 17 -7.33 -10.04 -19.86
N THR A 18 -7.43 -8.71 -19.87
CA THR A 18 -6.22 -7.89 -19.96
C THR A 18 -5.43 -8.29 -18.73
N PHE A 19 -4.31 -9.00 -18.91
CA PHE A 19 -3.25 -9.00 -17.90
C PHE A 19 -2.98 -7.52 -17.64
N GLY A 20 -3.53 -7.00 -16.54
CA GLY A 20 -3.41 -5.60 -16.21
C GLY A 20 -1.93 -5.34 -16.05
N GLN A 21 -1.33 -4.64 -17.01
CA GLN A 21 0.05 -4.21 -16.85
C GLN A 21 0.10 -3.36 -15.59
N THR A 22 0.97 -3.75 -14.66
CA THR A 22 1.33 -2.95 -13.50
C THR A 22 1.66 -1.53 -13.99
N PRO A 23 1.10 -0.47 -13.39
CA PRO A 23 1.35 0.89 -13.85
C PRO A 23 2.85 1.18 -13.91
N SER A 24 3.29 1.89 -14.94
CA SER A 24 4.68 2.32 -14.99
C SER A 24 4.92 3.47 -14.02
N ALA A 25 6.00 3.38 -13.24
CA ALA A 25 6.34 4.36 -12.21
C ALA A 25 7.81 4.28 -11.80
N LYS A 26 8.30 5.35 -11.19
CA LYS A 26 9.62 5.49 -10.57
C LYS A 26 9.49 5.94 -9.13
N VAL A 27 10.48 5.64 -8.29
CA VAL A 27 10.40 6.06 -6.86
C VAL A 27 10.39 7.58 -6.70
N SER A 28 10.91 8.32 -7.68
CA SER A 28 10.81 9.79 -7.73
C SER A 28 9.37 10.29 -7.79
N ASP A 29 8.44 9.50 -8.33
CA ASP A 29 7.01 9.85 -8.37
C ASP A 29 6.37 9.80 -6.97
N LEU A 30 7.07 9.22 -5.99
CA LEU A 30 6.67 9.13 -4.59
C LEU A 30 7.36 10.18 -3.71
N ALA A 31 8.08 11.16 -4.28
CA ALA A 31 8.78 12.20 -3.50
C ALA A 31 7.85 13.01 -2.59
N TRP A 32 6.55 13.09 -2.93
CA TRP A 32 5.54 13.73 -2.08
C TRP A 32 5.28 12.98 -0.76
N MET A 33 5.71 11.72 -0.63
CA MET A 33 5.58 10.94 0.59
C MET A 33 6.63 11.28 1.63
N THR A 34 7.76 11.90 1.27
CA THR A 34 8.84 12.21 2.22
C THR A 34 8.33 13.08 3.37
N GLY A 35 8.69 12.72 4.60
CA GLY A 35 8.34 13.47 5.79
C GLY A 35 8.05 12.62 7.02
N HIS A 36 7.52 13.29 8.04
CA HIS A 36 7.18 12.69 9.33
C HIS A 36 5.68 12.84 9.56
N TYR A 37 4.96 11.72 9.61
CA TYR A 37 3.51 11.72 9.83
C TYR A 37 3.18 10.97 11.11
N LYS A 38 2.23 11.50 11.88
CA LYS A 38 1.76 10.88 13.11
C LYS A 38 0.26 11.05 13.26
N GLY A 39 -0.44 9.93 13.44
CA GLY A 39 -1.89 9.88 13.64
C GLY A 39 -2.25 9.14 14.92
N ASN A 40 -3.43 9.46 15.47
CA ASN A 40 -3.99 8.69 16.58
C ASN A 40 -4.62 7.39 16.04
N MET A 41 -4.34 6.27 16.70
CA MET A 41 -5.00 4.99 16.45
C MET A 41 -5.52 4.44 17.76
N GLY A 42 -6.83 4.57 18.00
CA GLY A 42 -7.58 3.99 19.12
C GLY A 42 -6.78 3.64 20.38
N GLY A 43 -6.53 4.62 21.26
CA GLY A 43 -5.75 4.42 22.50
C GLY A 43 -4.23 4.42 22.31
N GLY A 44 -3.77 4.82 21.13
CA GLY A 44 -2.38 4.78 20.69
C GLY A 44 -2.09 5.74 19.54
N THR A 45 -0.90 5.60 18.93
CA THR A 45 -0.48 6.40 17.77
C THR A 45 0.20 5.52 16.75
N LEU A 46 0.09 5.90 15.48
CA LEU A 46 0.89 5.38 14.38
C LEU A 46 1.74 6.52 13.83
N GLU A 47 3.03 6.28 13.70
CA GLU A 47 4.03 7.22 13.18
C GLU A 47 4.71 6.58 11.98
N GLU A 48 4.81 7.29 10.86
CA GLU A 48 5.58 6.88 9.68
C GLU A 48 6.60 7.95 9.32
N ASN A 49 7.86 7.55 9.14
CA ASN A 49 8.97 8.43 8.79
C ASN A 49 9.54 8.03 7.43
N TRP A 50 9.09 8.71 6.38
CA TRP A 50 9.47 8.45 5.00
C TRP A 50 10.73 9.23 4.62
N ALA A 51 11.74 8.52 4.12
CA ALA A 51 12.95 9.11 3.58
C ALA A 51 12.70 9.77 2.20
N GLU A 52 13.71 10.49 1.70
CA GLU A 52 13.73 10.92 0.30
C GLU A 52 13.94 9.70 -0.62
N PRO A 53 13.29 9.63 -1.80
CA PRO A 53 13.62 8.63 -2.80
C PRO A 53 15.09 8.75 -3.25
N GLU A 54 15.85 7.69 -3.13
CA GLU A 54 17.26 7.64 -3.55
C GLU A 54 17.64 6.23 -4.05
N GLY A 55 18.47 6.18 -5.09
CA GLY A 55 19.05 4.92 -5.57
C GLY A 55 18.04 3.89 -6.08
N GLY A 56 16.85 4.33 -6.52
CA GLY A 56 15.77 3.43 -6.96
C GLY A 56 14.90 2.87 -5.81
N SER A 57 14.99 3.45 -4.62
CA SER A 57 14.18 3.07 -3.46
C SER A 57 13.66 4.28 -2.67
N ILE A 58 12.55 4.10 -1.95
CA ILE A 58 12.12 4.96 -0.84
C ILE A 58 11.74 4.05 0.35
N ALA A 59 12.06 4.46 1.57
CA ALA A 59 11.81 3.65 2.77
C ALA A 59 11.08 4.44 3.87
N SER A 60 10.33 3.71 4.70
CA SER A 60 9.66 4.23 5.89
C SER A 60 9.99 3.42 7.13
N LEU A 61 10.33 4.12 8.22
CA LEU A 61 10.31 3.53 9.55
C LEU A 61 8.99 3.88 10.23
N VAL A 62 8.23 2.84 10.56
CA VAL A 62 6.90 2.94 11.17
C VAL A 62 6.98 2.52 12.63
N ARG A 63 6.29 3.25 13.52
CA ARG A 63 6.12 2.92 14.93
C ARG A 63 4.65 2.98 15.30
N SER A 64 4.15 1.91 15.92
CA SER A 64 2.86 1.93 16.61
C SER A 64 3.05 1.91 18.12
N THR A 65 2.24 2.68 18.82
CA THR A 65 2.20 2.74 20.28
C THR A 65 0.80 2.42 20.78
N GLY A 66 0.69 1.85 21.97
CA GLY A 66 -0.57 1.66 22.69
C GLY A 66 -0.30 1.45 24.18
N ALA A 67 -1.25 1.82 25.04
CA ALA A 67 -1.11 1.69 26.50
C ALA A 67 0.19 2.32 27.06
N GLY A 68 0.65 3.42 26.45
CA GLY A 68 1.85 4.15 26.89
C GLY A 68 3.20 3.58 26.45
N ALA A 69 3.22 2.54 25.61
CA ALA A 69 4.46 1.93 25.11
C ALA A 69 4.43 1.67 23.59
N THR A 70 5.60 1.48 22.99
CA THR A 70 5.72 0.93 21.63
C THR A 70 5.23 -0.51 21.63
N ASN A 71 4.34 -0.85 20.71
CA ASN A 71 3.86 -2.22 20.53
C ASN A 71 4.26 -2.83 19.18
N MET A 72 4.74 -2.04 18.23
CA MET A 72 5.19 -2.51 16.91
C MET A 72 6.20 -1.54 16.29
N ILE A 73 7.19 -2.10 15.62
CA ILE A 73 8.00 -1.41 14.61
C ILE A 73 7.76 -2.08 13.26
N GLU A 74 7.71 -1.29 12.20
CA GLU A 74 7.64 -1.79 10.83
C GLU A 74 8.64 -1.05 9.94
N LEU A 75 9.22 -1.77 8.99
CA LEU A 75 10.04 -1.21 7.92
C LEU A 75 9.29 -1.48 6.62
N ILE A 76 9.06 -0.41 5.86
CA ILE A 76 8.51 -0.45 4.51
C ILE A 76 9.61 0.00 3.56
N VAL A 77 9.82 -0.74 2.47
CA VAL A 77 10.68 -0.32 1.36
C VAL A 77 9.88 -0.45 0.07
N ILE A 78 9.87 0.61 -0.73
CA ILE A 78 9.32 0.61 -2.09
C ILE A 78 10.51 0.73 -3.04
N GLU A 79 10.60 -0.20 -3.99
CA GLU A 79 11.73 -0.31 -4.93
C GLU A 79 11.22 -0.35 -6.37
N GLU A 80 12.04 0.14 -7.30
CA GLU A 80 11.80 -0.07 -8.73
C GLU A 80 12.02 -1.55 -9.10
N GLU A 81 11.00 -2.16 -9.71
CA GLU A 81 11.05 -3.54 -10.20
C GLU A 81 10.56 -3.56 -11.65
N GLY A 82 11.51 -3.66 -12.58
CA GLY A 82 11.24 -3.45 -14.01
C GLY A 82 10.82 -2.00 -14.29
N ASP A 83 9.68 -1.82 -14.94
CA ASP A 83 9.12 -0.50 -15.26
C ASP A 83 8.11 -0.01 -14.21
N SER A 84 7.96 -0.71 -13.08
CA SER A 84 6.96 -0.46 -12.03
C SER A 84 7.60 -0.42 -10.63
N LEU A 85 6.75 -0.43 -9.59
CA LEU A 85 7.14 -0.39 -8.18
C LEU A 85 6.67 -1.64 -7.42
N SER A 86 7.49 -2.07 -6.46
CA SER A 86 7.23 -3.18 -5.55
C SER A 86 7.39 -2.70 -4.11
N LEU A 87 6.39 -2.93 -3.26
CA LEU A 87 6.43 -2.58 -1.85
C LEU A 87 6.67 -3.84 -1.02
N ARG A 88 7.65 -3.80 -0.13
CA ARG A 88 7.94 -4.85 0.84
C ARG A 88 7.84 -4.29 2.24
N LEU A 89 7.10 -4.97 3.12
CA LEU A 89 7.00 -4.60 4.53
C LEU A 89 7.29 -5.76 5.46
N LYS A 90 7.78 -5.43 6.66
CA LYS A 90 8.03 -6.37 7.74
C LYS A 90 7.75 -5.71 9.09
N GLN A 91 7.10 -6.46 9.97
CA GLN A 91 6.71 -6.01 11.30
C GLN A 91 7.43 -6.80 12.39
N TRP A 92 7.75 -6.10 13.48
CA TRP A 92 8.33 -6.67 14.68
C TRP A 92 7.64 -6.16 15.94
N ASP A 93 7.48 -7.04 16.92
CA ASP A 93 7.18 -6.71 18.30
C ASP A 93 8.42 -6.14 19.02
N PRO A 94 8.25 -5.52 20.21
CA PRO A 94 9.37 -5.04 21.01
C PRO A 94 10.43 -6.12 21.22
N GLY A 95 11.71 -5.74 21.05
CA GLY A 95 12.82 -6.71 21.10
C GLY A 95 13.19 -7.30 19.74
N MET A 96 12.64 -6.77 18.63
CA MET A 96 12.87 -7.25 17.26
C MET A 96 12.37 -8.68 17.04
N GLU A 97 11.30 -9.07 17.72
CA GLU A 97 10.63 -10.35 17.48
C GLU A 97 9.75 -10.24 16.22
N PRO A 98 9.99 -11.01 15.15
CA PRO A 98 9.22 -10.90 13.92
C PRO A 98 7.77 -11.37 14.11
N ARG A 99 6.79 -10.58 13.64
CA ARG A 99 5.35 -10.96 13.75
C ARG A 99 4.88 -12.02 12.76
N ALA A 100 5.60 -12.16 11.66
CA ALA A 100 5.33 -13.13 10.61
C ALA A 100 6.65 -13.68 10.07
N GLU A 101 6.59 -14.78 9.31
CA GLU A 101 7.73 -15.22 8.50
C GLU A 101 7.84 -14.40 7.22
N GLY A 102 9.06 -14.12 6.75
CA GLY A 102 9.28 -13.41 5.48
C GLY A 102 8.70 -11.99 5.41
N PHE A 103 8.73 -11.38 4.22
CA PHE A 103 8.16 -10.07 3.96
C PHE A 103 6.74 -10.22 3.41
N GLN A 104 5.88 -9.25 3.70
CA GLN A 104 4.71 -9.05 2.87
C GLN A 104 5.13 -8.25 1.63
N VAL A 105 4.75 -8.73 0.45
CA VAL A 105 5.11 -8.14 -0.85
C VAL A 105 3.84 -7.67 -1.55
N MET A 106 3.86 -6.45 -2.08
CA MET A 106 2.75 -5.84 -2.77
C MET A 106 3.18 -5.22 -4.10
N GLU A 107 2.34 -5.36 -5.13
CA GLU A 107 2.55 -4.78 -6.45
C GLU A 107 1.76 -3.47 -6.61
N LEU A 108 2.29 -2.52 -7.37
CA LEU A 108 1.59 -1.28 -7.69
C LEU A 108 0.32 -1.57 -8.51
N ILE A 109 -0.81 -0.98 -8.13
CA ILE A 109 -2.07 -1.09 -8.90
C ILE A 109 -2.66 0.26 -9.29
N GLU A 110 -2.25 1.35 -8.64
CA GLU A 110 -2.71 2.69 -8.94
C GLU A 110 -1.62 3.71 -8.59
N ILE A 111 -1.38 4.69 -9.47
CA ILE A 111 -0.54 5.86 -9.20
C ILE A 111 -1.18 7.11 -9.79
N GLY A 112 -1.07 8.23 -9.07
CA GLY A 112 -1.46 9.57 -9.49
C GLY A 112 -0.61 10.62 -8.78
N ASP A 113 -0.91 11.90 -8.96
CA ASP A 113 -0.06 13.03 -8.51
C ASP A 113 0.36 12.95 -7.03
N LYS A 114 -0.60 12.65 -6.14
CA LYS A 114 -0.37 12.46 -4.70
C LYS A 114 -1.16 11.29 -4.15
N LYS A 115 -1.19 10.20 -4.91
CA LYS A 115 -1.88 8.97 -4.56
C LYS A 115 -1.12 7.78 -5.12
N VAL A 116 -0.95 6.75 -4.30
CA VAL A 116 -0.40 5.46 -4.73
C VAL A 116 -1.16 4.34 -4.01
N VAL A 117 -1.42 3.22 -4.69
CA VAL A 117 -2.06 2.04 -4.10
C VAL A 117 -1.34 0.79 -4.54
N PHE A 118 -1.04 -0.06 -3.56
CA PHE A 118 -0.42 -1.36 -3.74
C PHE A 118 -1.40 -2.47 -3.36
N LYS A 119 -1.25 -3.63 -4.00
CA LYS A 119 -2.04 -4.84 -3.74
C LYS A 119 -1.12 -5.97 -3.32
N ASN A 120 -1.53 -6.71 -2.29
CA ASN A 120 -0.82 -7.89 -1.84
C ASN A 120 -0.77 -8.97 -2.93
N THR A 121 0.42 -9.54 -3.13
CA THR A 121 0.64 -10.66 -4.06
C THR A 121 0.39 -12.03 -3.39
N GLY A 122 0.37 -12.07 -2.06
CA GLY A 122 0.06 -13.25 -1.25
C GLY A 122 -1.41 -13.34 -0.82
N GLN A 123 -1.75 -14.43 -0.12
CA GLN A 123 -3.10 -14.67 0.42
C GLN A 123 -3.28 -14.21 1.87
N VAL A 124 -2.17 -14.01 2.59
CA VAL A 124 -2.16 -13.66 4.02
C VAL A 124 -1.64 -12.23 4.18
N GLY A 125 -2.13 -11.54 5.21
CA GLY A 125 -1.75 -10.17 5.52
C GLY A 125 -2.70 -9.13 4.95
N MET A 126 -2.29 -7.87 4.99
CA MET A 126 -3.07 -6.74 4.50
C MET A 126 -3.33 -6.89 2.99
N GLN A 127 -4.55 -6.71 2.49
CA GLN A 127 -4.82 -7.02 1.08
C GLN A 127 -4.48 -5.87 0.11
N GLN A 128 -4.58 -4.63 0.58
CA GLN A 128 -4.21 -3.43 -0.14
C GLN A 128 -3.64 -2.40 0.83
N LEU A 129 -2.75 -1.55 0.33
CA LEU A 129 -2.17 -0.44 1.08
C LEU A 129 -2.02 0.75 0.15
N GLY A 130 -2.70 1.84 0.47
CA GLY A 130 -2.64 3.09 -0.27
C GLY A 130 -2.15 4.25 0.58
N TYR A 131 -1.53 5.21 -0.08
CA TYR A 131 -1.13 6.48 0.48
C TYR A 131 -1.70 7.61 -0.36
N SER A 132 -2.12 8.69 0.28
CA SER A 132 -2.45 9.93 -0.42
C SER A 132 -2.15 11.16 0.41
N LEU A 133 -1.87 12.28 -0.25
CA LEU A 133 -1.62 13.57 0.39
C LEU A 133 -2.53 14.65 -0.20
N ASN A 134 -3.42 15.21 0.63
CA ASN A 134 -4.30 16.32 0.26
C ASN A 134 -4.05 17.52 1.18
N GLY A 135 -3.45 18.59 0.63
CA GLY A 135 -2.87 19.65 1.45
C GLY A 135 -1.77 19.07 2.35
N ASP A 136 -1.95 19.22 3.66
CA ASP A 136 -1.05 18.67 4.68
C ASP A 136 -1.56 17.34 5.27
N GLN A 137 -2.68 16.81 4.76
CA GLN A 137 -3.28 15.59 5.28
C GLN A 137 -2.76 14.36 4.54
N PHE A 138 -1.84 13.64 5.18
CA PHE A 138 -1.37 12.32 4.75
C PHE A 138 -2.35 11.23 5.22
N THR A 139 -2.82 10.41 4.28
CA THR A 139 -3.84 9.37 4.51
C THR A 139 -3.30 8.01 4.11
N ILE A 140 -3.49 7.02 4.99
CA ILE A 140 -3.23 5.60 4.75
C ILE A 140 -4.59 4.93 4.53
N SER A 141 -4.77 4.17 3.45
CA SER A 141 -6.07 3.59 3.03
C SER A 141 -5.99 2.13 2.64
#